data_AF-A0A9D5MFD8-F1
#
_entry.id   AF-A0A9D5MFD8-F1
#
_cell.length_a   1.000
_cell.length_b   1.000
_cell.length_c   1.000
_cell.angle_alpha   90.00
_cell.angle_beta   90.00
_cell.angle_gamma   90.00
#
_symmetry.space_group_name_H-M   'P 1'
#
loop_
_entity.id
_entity.type
_entity.pdbx_description
1 polymer ?
#
loop_
_entity_poly.entity_id
_entity_poly.type
_entity_poly.pdbx_seq_one_letter_code
_entity_poly.pdbx_strand_id
1 'polypeptide(L)'
;MSRLGDTIRTARLKIKMTEKQLGKKCGMAESVIKDIESGRRIVSDDQAQRILKVLGVDNPISTELEVAAEPEIKVRPKPRAYVMPLEPEAPEREKAARESSDAWLDALTGVVKRVPVMADDGVVVDHVLTPIVTGKIEGGAPDKVFYYRCPDNALRG
;
A
#
# COMPACT_ATOMS: atom_id res chain seq x y z
N MET A 1 -34.05 -0.57 -6.47
CA MET A 1 -34.83 -1.38 -5.51
C MET A 1 -33.83 -2.20 -4.71
N SER A 2 -33.87 -2.16 -3.38
CA SER A 2 -32.92 -2.92 -2.55
C SER A 2 -33.43 -4.35 -2.41
N ARG A 3 -32.55 -5.35 -2.54
CA ARG A 3 -32.88 -6.77 -2.40
C ARG A 3 -33.61 -7.07 -1.09
N LEU A 4 -33.22 -6.39 0.00
CA LEU A 4 -33.90 -6.48 1.30
C LEU A 4 -35.28 -5.80 1.32
N GLY A 5 -35.46 -4.69 0.59
CA GLY A 5 -36.76 -4.04 0.48
C GLY A 5 -37.78 -4.93 -0.23
N ASP A 6 -37.35 -5.67 -1.24
CA ASP A 6 -38.18 -6.61 -1.99
C ASP A 6 -38.55 -7.85 -1.18
N THR A 7 -37.62 -8.40 -0.40
CA THR A 7 -37.92 -9.52 0.50
C THR A 7 -38.92 -9.11 1.59
N ILE A 8 -38.78 -7.91 2.16
CA ILE A 8 -39.73 -7.36 3.14
C ILE A 8 -41.12 -7.18 2.51
N ARG A 9 -41.19 -6.61 1.30
CA ARG A 9 -42.47 -6.39 0.60
C ARG A 9 -43.17 -7.71 0.28
N THR A 10 -42.43 -8.69 -0.24
CA THR A 10 -43.00 -10.01 -0.58
C THR A 10 -43.45 -10.76 0.67
N ALA A 11 -42.68 -10.72 1.76
CA ALA A 11 -43.06 -11.30 3.04
C ALA A 11 -44.31 -10.64 3.64
N ARG A 12 -44.40 -9.31 3.58
CA ARG A 12 -45.58 -8.56 4.01
C ARG A 12 -46.84 -8.98 3.23
N LEU A 13 -46.74 -9.12 1.92
CA LEU A 13 -47.85 -9.56 1.07
C LEU A 13 -48.29 -11.01 1.38
N LYS A 14 -47.34 -11.91 1.67
CA LYS A 14 -47.65 -13.29 2.09
C LYS A 14 -48.49 -13.35 3.37
N ILE A 15 -48.19 -12.48 4.33
CA ILE A 15 -48.88 -12.38 5.63
C ILE A 15 -50.13 -11.47 5.54
N LYS A 16 -50.38 -10.85 4.37
CA LYS A 16 -51.48 -9.90 4.12
C LYS A 16 -51.49 -8.72 5.12
N MET A 17 -50.30 -8.22 5.49
CA MET A 17 -50.17 -7.06 6.37
C MET A 17 -50.07 -5.75 5.57
N THR A 18 -50.64 -4.67 6.10
CA THR A 18 -50.47 -3.32 5.53
C THR A 18 -49.19 -2.66 6.03
N GLU A 19 -48.64 -1.69 5.28
CA GLU A 19 -47.45 -0.91 5.68
C GLU A 19 -47.65 -0.25 7.06
N LYS A 20 -48.86 0.27 7.31
CA LYS A 20 -49.28 0.82 8.62
C LYS A 20 -49.18 -0.20 9.75
N GLN A 21 -49.67 -1.42 9.51
CA GLN A 21 -49.64 -2.47 10.53
C GLN A 21 -48.22 -2.95 10.78
N LEU A 22 -47.38 -3.05 9.74
CA LEU A 22 -45.99 -3.46 9.88
C LEU A 22 -45.20 -2.41 10.67
N GLY A 23 -45.38 -1.14 10.33
CA GLY A 23 -44.80 -0.02 11.08
C GLY A 23 -45.18 -0.05 12.56
N LYS A 24 -46.47 -0.22 12.89
CA LYS A 24 -46.93 -0.30 14.29
C LYS A 24 -46.29 -1.45 15.07
N LYS A 25 -46.12 -2.62 14.47
CA LYS A 25 -45.48 -3.78 15.13
C LYS A 25 -43.97 -3.62 15.25
N CYS A 26 -43.32 -2.94 14.31
CA CYS A 26 -41.87 -2.74 14.31
C CYS A 26 -41.43 -1.46 15.07
N GLY A 27 -42.37 -0.61 15.47
CA GLY A 27 -42.08 0.69 16.09
C GLY A 27 -41.60 1.74 15.08
N MET A 28 -42.04 1.66 13.82
CA MET A 28 -41.65 2.55 12.72
C MET A 28 -42.85 3.32 12.16
N ALA A 29 -42.58 4.50 11.60
CA ALA A 29 -43.59 5.25 10.85
C ALA A 29 -43.90 4.57 9.50
N GLU A 30 -45.13 4.73 9.02
CA GLU A 30 -45.57 4.19 7.73
C GLU A 30 -44.71 4.69 6.57
N SER A 31 -44.34 5.97 6.58
CA SER A 31 -43.47 6.58 5.56
C SER A 31 -42.12 5.86 5.47
N VAL A 32 -41.55 5.47 6.62
CA VAL A 32 -40.27 4.77 6.69
C VAL A 32 -40.38 3.39 6.06
N ILE A 33 -41.43 2.63 6.34
CA ILE A 33 -41.65 1.30 5.72
C ILE A 33 -41.81 1.45 4.20
N LYS A 34 -42.54 2.46 3.73
CA LYS A 34 -42.71 2.74 2.30
C LYS A 34 -41.39 3.14 1.62
N ASP A 35 -40.56 3.92 2.29
CA ASP A 35 -39.23 4.30 1.79
C ASP A 35 -38.26 3.11 1.73
N ILE A 36 -38.40 2.16 2.66
CA ILE A 36 -37.63 0.91 2.68
C ILE A 36 -38.06 -0.02 1.54
N GLU A 37 -39.37 -0.27 1.39
CA GLU A 37 -39.92 -1.12 0.32
C GLU A 37 -39.69 -0.54 -1.08
N SER A 38 -39.64 0.80 -1.21
CA SER A 38 -39.27 1.46 -2.48
C SER A 38 -37.75 1.52 -2.73
N GLY A 39 -36.95 1.20 -1.71
CA GLY A 39 -35.48 1.25 -1.78
C GLY A 39 -34.89 2.66 -1.72
N ARG A 40 -35.66 3.67 -1.30
CA ARG A 40 -35.19 5.05 -1.08
C ARG A 40 -34.32 5.15 0.18
N ARG A 41 -34.59 4.30 1.17
CA ARG A 41 -33.89 4.29 2.47
C ARG A 41 -33.28 2.92 2.75
N ILE A 42 -31.99 2.91 3.09
CA ILE A 42 -31.27 1.72 3.57
C ILE A 42 -31.58 1.53 5.07
N VAL A 43 -31.87 0.30 5.46
CA VAL A 43 -32.24 -0.10 6.83
C VAL A 43 -30.97 -0.41 7.61
N SER A 44 -30.90 -0.01 8.89
CA SER A 44 -29.86 -0.47 9.80
C SER A 44 -30.14 -1.89 10.30
N ASP A 45 -29.11 -2.65 10.66
CA ASP A 45 -29.26 -4.08 11.00
C ASP A 45 -30.28 -4.33 12.12
N ASP A 46 -30.27 -3.53 13.19
CA ASP A 46 -31.26 -3.60 14.28
C ASP A 46 -32.72 -3.45 13.82
N GLN A 47 -32.94 -2.63 12.79
CA GLN A 47 -34.25 -2.33 12.25
C GLN A 47 -34.69 -3.44 11.30
N ALA A 48 -33.75 -4.00 10.52
CA ALA A 48 -33.99 -5.16 9.67
C ALA A 48 -34.36 -6.40 10.52
N GLN A 49 -33.63 -6.66 11.60
CA GLN A 49 -33.91 -7.77 12.52
C GLN A 49 -35.31 -7.68 13.16
N ARG A 50 -35.74 -6.47 13.55
CA ARG A 50 -37.09 -6.24 14.09
C ARG A 50 -38.17 -6.54 13.06
N ILE A 51 -38.00 -6.05 11.83
CA ILE A 51 -38.96 -6.29 10.74
C ILE A 51 -39.05 -7.79 10.44
N LEU A 52 -37.92 -8.48 10.35
CA LEU A 52 -37.85 -9.89 10.04
C LEU A 52 -38.45 -10.78 11.14
N LYS A 53 -38.22 -10.43 12.41
CA LYS A 53 -38.86 -11.10 13.56
C LYS A 53 -40.39 -11.00 13.51
N VAL A 54 -40.92 -9.84 13.11
CA VAL A 54 -42.37 -9.64 12.95
C VAL A 54 -42.93 -10.39 11.74
N LEU A 55 -42.15 -10.48 10.67
CA LEU A 55 -42.51 -11.20 9.46
C LEU A 55 -42.28 -12.71 9.56
N GLY A 56 -41.59 -13.20 10.60
CA GLY A 56 -41.28 -14.62 10.76
C GLY A 56 -40.40 -15.16 9.61
N VAL A 57 -39.64 -14.29 8.97
CA VAL A 57 -38.71 -14.64 7.89
C VAL A 57 -37.31 -14.58 8.46
N ASP A 58 -36.59 -15.69 8.43
CA ASP A 58 -35.20 -15.72 8.83
C ASP A 58 -34.34 -14.91 7.86
N ASN A 59 -33.36 -14.21 8.43
CA ASN A 59 -32.55 -13.18 7.80
C ASN A 59 -31.93 -13.67 6.46
N PRO A 60 -32.27 -13.08 5.29
CA PRO A 60 -31.57 -13.42 4.06
C PRO A 60 -30.10 -12.95 4.10
N ILE A 61 -29.77 -11.99 4.98
CA ILE A 61 -28.41 -11.50 5.21
C ILE A 61 -27.51 -12.61 5.77
N SER A 62 -28.04 -13.43 6.69
CA SER A 62 -27.31 -14.58 7.24
C SER A 62 -27.12 -15.65 6.18
N THR A 63 -28.16 -15.93 5.38
CA THR A 63 -28.04 -16.93 4.31
C THR A 63 -27.16 -16.48 3.16
N GLU A 64 -26.99 -15.18 2.89
CA GLU A 64 -26.08 -14.71 1.83
C GLU A 64 -24.62 -14.68 2.27
N LEU A 65 -24.35 -14.49 3.56
CA LEU A 65 -23.02 -14.71 4.14
C LEU A 65 -22.70 -16.22 4.27
N GLU A 66 -23.70 -17.06 4.54
CA GLU A 66 -23.53 -18.53 4.64
C GLU A 66 -23.53 -19.23 3.28
N VAL A 67 -24.22 -18.72 2.25
CA VAL A 67 -24.16 -19.25 0.87
C VAL A 67 -22.96 -18.68 0.11
N ALA A 68 -22.38 -17.57 0.59
CA ALA A 68 -21.02 -17.16 0.26
C ALA A 68 -19.96 -17.86 1.15
N ALA A 69 -20.33 -18.89 1.93
CA ALA A 69 -19.35 -19.85 2.41
C ALA A 69 -18.82 -20.56 1.16
N GLU A 70 -17.67 -20.06 0.71
CA GLU A 70 -16.87 -20.61 -0.37
C GLU A 70 -16.86 -22.13 -0.25
N PRO A 71 -17.14 -22.87 -1.35
CA PRO A 71 -17.08 -24.34 -1.30
C PRO A 71 -15.72 -24.70 -0.73
N GLU A 72 -15.66 -25.55 0.32
CA GLU A 72 -14.42 -25.90 1.03
C GLU A 72 -13.28 -26.08 0.02
N ILE A 73 -12.49 -25.03 -0.15
CA ILE A 73 -11.43 -25.00 -1.14
C ILE A 73 -10.40 -25.94 -0.51
N LYS A 74 -10.30 -27.16 -1.04
CA LYS A 74 -9.19 -28.06 -0.71
C LYS A 74 -7.92 -27.24 -0.88
N VAL A 75 -7.34 -26.83 0.25
CA VAL A 75 -6.18 -25.95 0.27
C VAL A 75 -5.11 -26.67 -0.51
N ARG A 76 -4.87 -26.24 -1.75
CA ARG A 76 -3.72 -26.72 -2.51
C ARG A 76 -2.51 -26.48 -1.61
N PRO A 77 -1.61 -27.47 -1.45
CA PRO A 77 -0.43 -27.27 -0.62
C PRO A 77 0.23 -25.96 -1.06
N LYS A 78 0.51 -25.07 -0.10
CA LYS A 78 1.08 -23.75 -0.38
C LYS A 78 2.21 -23.95 -1.40
N PRO A 79 2.21 -23.22 -2.53
CA PRO A 79 3.31 -23.35 -3.49
C PRO A 79 4.59 -23.12 -2.70
N ARG A 80 5.54 -24.05 -2.83
CA ARG A 80 6.87 -23.86 -2.22
C ARG A 80 7.35 -22.49 -2.65
N ALA A 81 7.83 -21.69 -1.70
CA ALA A 81 8.42 -20.40 -2.02
C ALA A 81 9.42 -20.63 -3.15
N TYR A 82 9.20 -19.95 -4.28
CA TYR A 82 10.12 -20.04 -5.39
C TYR A 82 11.42 -19.43 -4.91
N VAL A 83 12.38 -20.29 -4.59
CA VAL A 83 13.74 -19.86 -4.31
C VAL A 83 14.30 -19.53 -5.68
N MET A 84 14.35 -18.24 -6.02
CA MET A 84 15.15 -17.80 -7.15
C MET A 84 16.53 -18.44 -6.97
N PRO A 85 17.02 -19.21 -7.94
CA PRO A 85 18.43 -19.54 -7.96
C PRO A 85 19.17 -18.21 -7.86
N LEU A 86 19.87 -18.00 -6.76
CA LEU A 86 20.89 -16.97 -6.67
C LEU A 86 21.91 -17.41 -7.71
N GLU A 87 21.74 -16.94 -8.94
CA GLU A 87 22.81 -16.96 -9.92
C GLU A 87 24.02 -16.39 -9.19
N PRO A 88 25.16 -17.11 -9.16
CA PRO A 88 26.36 -16.57 -8.52
C PRO A 88 26.56 -15.18 -9.11
N GLU A 89 26.66 -14.16 -8.28
CA GLU A 89 26.75 -12.77 -8.71
C GLU A 89 27.81 -12.69 -9.80
N ALA A 90 27.33 -12.62 -11.05
CA ALA A 90 28.24 -12.64 -12.17
C ALA A 90 29.03 -11.34 -12.03
N PRO A 91 30.38 -11.39 -11.99
CA PRO A 91 31.19 -10.19 -11.83
C PRO A 91 30.91 -9.16 -12.95
N GLU A 92 30.28 -9.58 -14.03
CA GLU A 92 29.80 -8.76 -15.14
C GLU A 92 28.64 -7.83 -14.77
N ARG A 93 27.69 -8.27 -13.91
CA ARG A 93 26.57 -7.41 -13.46
C ARG A 93 27.06 -6.32 -12.50
N GLU A 94 28.00 -6.66 -11.62
CA GLU A 94 28.66 -5.65 -10.76
C GLU A 94 29.48 -4.66 -11.59
N LYS A 95 30.20 -5.12 -12.62
CA LYS A 95 30.94 -4.26 -13.55
C LYS A 95 30.00 -3.34 -14.31
N ALA A 96 28.91 -3.85 -14.87
CA ALA A 96 27.91 -3.03 -15.57
C ALA A 96 27.26 -1.99 -14.65
N ALA A 97 27.00 -2.34 -13.38
CA ALA A 97 26.50 -1.39 -12.40
C ALA A 97 27.54 -0.29 -12.09
N ARG A 98 28.82 -0.66 -11.91
CA ARG A 98 29.93 0.29 -11.73
C ARG A 98 30.11 1.20 -12.96
N GLU A 99 30.08 0.65 -14.16
CA GLU A 99 30.16 1.40 -15.43
C GLU A 99 29.00 2.38 -15.57
N SER A 100 27.78 1.97 -15.20
CA SER A 100 26.63 2.89 -15.21
C SER A 100 26.79 4.01 -14.19
N SER A 101 27.28 3.70 -12.99
CA SER A 101 27.57 4.71 -11.97
C SER A 101 28.67 5.67 -12.39
N ASP A 102 29.71 5.19 -13.08
CA ASP A 102 30.80 6.04 -13.58
C ASP A 102 30.32 6.95 -14.70
N ALA A 103 29.43 6.46 -15.58
CA ALA A 103 28.80 7.29 -16.61
C ALA A 103 27.95 8.42 -16.01
N TRP A 104 27.23 8.16 -14.92
CA TRP A 104 26.49 9.20 -14.18
C TRP A 104 27.41 10.22 -13.50
N LEU A 105 28.55 9.77 -12.98
CA LEU A 105 29.52 10.65 -12.31
C LEU A 105 30.29 11.52 -13.31
N ASP A 106 30.56 11.03 -14.51
CA ASP A 106 31.19 11.79 -15.60
C ASP A 106 30.30 12.93 -16.09
N ALA A 107 28.98 12.68 -16.20
CA ALA A 107 28.01 13.70 -16.57
C ALA A 107 27.85 14.81 -15.51
N LEU A 108 28.16 14.51 -14.24
CA LEU A 108 28.02 15.44 -13.10
C LEU A 108 29.31 16.19 -12.75
N THR A 109 30.38 16.05 -13.54
CA THR A 109 31.70 16.70 -13.31
C THR A 109 31.63 18.22 -13.18
N GLY A 110 30.65 18.87 -13.81
CA GLY A 110 30.42 20.32 -13.69
C GLY A 110 29.85 20.77 -12.35
N VAL A 111 29.25 19.86 -11.57
CA VAL A 111 28.59 20.16 -10.27
C VAL A 111 29.34 19.51 -9.11
N VAL A 112 29.77 18.27 -9.27
CA VAL A 112 30.43 17.47 -8.22
C VAL A 112 31.69 16.84 -8.79
N LYS A 113 32.80 16.94 -8.03
CA LYS A 113 34.06 16.32 -8.40
C LYS A 113 34.46 15.22 -7.42
N ARG A 114 34.96 14.10 -7.95
CA ARG A 114 35.67 13.09 -7.15
C ARG A 114 37.08 13.59 -6.86
N VAL A 115 37.34 13.91 -5.59
CA VAL A 115 38.64 14.34 -5.10
C VAL A 115 39.34 13.16 -4.44
N PRO A 116 40.56 12.78 -4.87
CA PRO A 116 41.28 11.66 -4.27
C PRO A 116 41.76 12.02 -2.86
N VAL A 117 41.68 11.04 -1.96
CA VAL A 117 42.25 11.09 -0.61
C VAL A 117 43.56 10.30 -0.61
N MET A 118 44.66 10.99 -0.41
CA MET A 118 46.01 10.41 -0.37
C MET A 118 46.42 10.06 1.06
N ALA A 119 47.06 8.91 1.23
CA ALA A 119 47.81 8.57 2.44
C ALA A 119 49.24 9.14 2.41
N ASP A 120 49.94 9.02 3.53
CA ASP A 120 51.35 9.38 3.73
C ASP A 120 52.27 8.82 2.65
N ASP A 121 51.95 7.62 2.16
CA ASP A 121 52.74 6.89 1.15
C ASP A 121 52.45 7.37 -0.29
N GLY A 122 51.61 8.39 -0.48
CA GLY A 122 51.23 8.92 -1.79
C GLY A 122 50.24 8.03 -2.55
N VAL A 123 49.68 7.01 -1.89
CA VAL A 123 48.67 6.10 -2.46
C VAL A 123 47.27 6.69 -2.28
N VAL A 124 46.44 6.61 -3.31
CA VAL A 124 45.02 6.98 -3.26
C VAL A 124 44.27 5.94 -2.43
N VAL A 125 43.80 6.34 -1.26
CA VAL A 125 43.05 5.47 -0.34
C VAL A 125 41.56 5.50 -0.63
N ASP A 126 41.02 6.68 -0.94
CA ASP A 126 39.58 6.87 -1.12
C ASP A 126 39.28 8.04 -2.06
N HIS A 127 38.02 8.19 -2.45
CA HIS A 127 37.54 9.31 -3.26
C HIS A 127 36.36 9.98 -2.54
N VAL A 128 36.49 11.28 -2.25
CA VAL A 128 35.41 12.07 -1.63
C VAL A 128 34.74 12.92 -2.71
N LEU A 129 33.41 12.83 -2.80
CA LEU A 129 32.61 13.67 -3.68
C LEU A 129 32.44 15.05 -3.06
N THR A 130 33.04 16.07 -3.69
CA THR A 130 32.97 17.45 -3.21
C THR A 130 32.25 18.34 -4.24
N PRO A 131 31.27 19.16 -3.84
CA PRO A 131 30.59 20.08 -4.75
C PRO A 131 31.52 21.23 -5.16
N ILE A 132 31.39 21.67 -6.41
CA ILE A 132 32.11 22.85 -6.91
C ILE A 132 31.27 24.09 -6.59
N VAL A 133 31.72 24.91 -5.65
CA VAL A 133 31.03 26.16 -5.28
C VAL A 133 31.76 27.33 -5.95
N THR A 134 31.07 28.03 -6.85
CA THR A 134 31.64 29.19 -7.57
C THR A 134 32.93 28.85 -8.35
N GLY A 135 32.99 27.66 -8.95
CA GLY A 135 34.12 27.22 -9.76
C GLY A 135 35.38 26.83 -8.97
N LYS A 136 35.30 26.76 -7.63
CA LYS A 136 36.41 26.37 -6.75
C LYS A 136 35.98 25.28 -5.77
N ILE A 137 36.95 24.47 -5.35
CA ILE A 137 36.80 23.49 -4.26
C ILE A 137 37.67 24.00 -3.12
N GLU A 138 37.06 24.40 -2.00
CA GLU A 138 37.75 24.92 -0.81
C GLU A 138 38.80 26.03 -1.12
N GLY A 139 38.56 26.84 -2.14
CA GLY A 139 39.45 27.93 -2.58
C GLY A 139 40.49 27.54 -3.64
N GLY A 140 40.68 26.25 -3.89
CA GLY A 140 41.54 25.70 -4.95
C GLY A 140 40.83 25.53 -6.29
N ALA A 141 41.61 25.50 -7.37
CA ALA A 141 41.11 25.09 -8.68
C ALA A 141 40.76 23.59 -8.62
N PRO A 142 39.59 23.16 -9.11
CA PRO A 142 39.10 21.79 -8.94
C PRO A 142 40.09 20.72 -9.43
N ASP A 143 40.94 21.02 -10.40
CA ASP A 143 41.92 20.09 -11.00
C ASP A 143 43.18 19.82 -10.18
N LYS A 144 43.41 20.58 -9.11
CA LYS A 144 44.64 20.49 -8.30
C LYS A 144 44.37 20.25 -6.82
N VAL A 145 43.17 19.79 -6.47
CA VAL A 145 42.78 19.49 -5.09
C VAL A 145 42.87 17.99 -4.84
N PHE A 146 43.45 17.63 -3.70
CA PHE A 146 43.40 16.30 -3.12
C PHE A 146 43.23 16.46 -1.61
N TYR A 147 42.58 15.50 -0.97
CA TYR A 147 42.56 15.43 0.48
C TYR A 147 43.75 14.59 0.95
N TYR A 148 44.30 14.93 2.11
CA TYR A 148 45.34 14.16 2.74
C TYR A 148 44.80 13.53 4.02
N ARG A 149 44.85 12.20 4.11
CA ARG A 149 44.41 11.46 5.29
C ARG A 149 45.58 11.36 6.26
N CYS A 150 45.60 12.24 7.26
CA CYS A 150 46.56 12.14 8.34
C CYS A 150 46.26 10.91 9.22
N PRO A 151 47.28 10.12 9.58
CA PRO A 151 47.11 9.01 10.53
C PRO A 151 46.95 9.51 11.98
N ASP A 152 47.35 10.74 12.27
CA ASP A 152 47.32 11.34 13.61
C ASP A 152 46.59 12.69 13.62
N ASN A 153 46.08 13.10 14.79
CA ASN A 153 45.32 14.35 14.98
C ASN A 153 46.21 15.61 14.95
N ALA A 154 47.46 15.51 14.50
CA ALA A 154 48.45 16.58 14.56
C ALA A 154 48.10 17.85 13.74
N LEU A 155 47.17 17.74 12.78
CA LEU A 155 46.68 18.87 11.97
C LEU A 155 45.27 19.36 12.37
N ARG A 156 44.72 18.83 13.47
CA ARG A 156 43.54 19.38 14.13
C ARG A 156 44.07 20.50 15.03
N GLY A 157 44.03 21.74 14.51
CA GLY A 157 44.43 22.94 15.26
C GLY A 157 43.80 23.03 16.65
#